data_AF-A0A7K3Y0L3-F1
#
_entry.id   AF-A0A7K3Y0L3-F1
#
_cell.length_a   1.000
_cell.length_b   1.000
_cell.length_c   1.000
_cell.angle_alpha   90.00
_cell.angle_beta   90.00
_cell.angle_gamma   90.00
#
_symmetry.space_group_name_H-M   'P 1'
#
loop_
_entity.id
_entity.type
_entity.pdbx_description
1 polymer ?
#
loop_
_entity_poly.entity_id
_entity_poly.type
_entity_poly.pdbx_seq_one_letter_code
_entity_poly.pdbx_strand_id
1 'polypeptide(L)'
;MAAATLTMRIDSDLKRDASAVAEYYGFDLSGVTRAFYKQMVRDHAIPLDLGYSNEVPNEETIAAMKEAEEIIAKGGTGRSFKSAEEMIAFIKSEADE
;
A
#
# COMPACT_ATOMS: atom_id res chain seq x y z
N MET A 1 6.81 21.99 -20.80
CA MET A 1 7.01 21.39 -19.46
C MET A 1 8.31 21.95 -18.92
N ALA A 2 8.31 22.59 -17.75
CA ALA A 2 9.54 23.04 -17.13
C ALA A 2 10.37 21.82 -16.67
N ALA A 3 11.64 21.78 -17.05
CA ALA A 3 12.55 20.73 -16.57
C ALA A 3 13.04 21.12 -15.16
N ALA A 4 12.96 20.19 -14.22
CA ALA A 4 13.54 20.32 -12.90
C ALA A 4 14.68 19.30 -12.73
N THR A 5 15.75 19.70 -12.05
CA THR A 5 16.92 18.83 -11.79
C THR A 5 16.78 18.17 -10.43
N LEU A 6 16.99 16.85 -10.37
CA LEU A 6 17.11 16.10 -9.13
C LEU A 6 18.58 15.79 -8.85
N THR A 7 19.10 16.27 -7.72
CA THR A 7 20.44 15.95 -7.24
C THR A 7 20.33 15.10 -5.99
N MET A 8 20.89 13.89 -6.01
CA MET A 8 20.83 12.95 -4.88
C MET A 8 22.22 12.38 -4.57
N ARG A 9 22.47 12.16 -3.28
CA ARG A 9 23.68 11.46 -2.82
C ARG A 9 23.40 9.96 -2.80
N ILE A 10 24.33 9.19 -3.35
CA ILE A 10 24.27 7.74 -3.41
C ILE A 10 25.68 7.20 -3.22
N ASP A 11 25.80 6.05 -2.58
CA ASP A 11 27.07 5.32 -2.49
C ASP A 11 27.59 4.97 -3.91
N SER A 12 28.91 5.03 -4.09
CA SER A 12 29.52 4.83 -5.42
C SER A 12 29.37 3.41 -5.94
N ASP A 13 29.45 2.41 -5.07
CA ASP A 13 29.29 1.01 -5.44
C ASP A 13 27.83 0.74 -5.77
N LEU A 14 26.90 1.23 -4.92
CA LEU A 14 25.47 1.14 -5.20
C LEU A 14 25.08 1.78 -6.54
N LYS A 15 25.64 2.95 -6.85
CA LYS A 15 25.39 3.63 -8.14
C LYS A 15 25.87 2.77 -9.31
N ARG A 16 27.09 2.23 -9.23
CA ARG A 16 27.66 1.39 -10.29
C ARG A 16 26.81 0.15 -10.53
N ASP A 17 26.46 -0.54 -9.46
CA ASP A 17 25.76 -1.82 -9.54
C ASP A 17 24.31 -1.62 -10.04
N ALA A 18 23.63 -0.56 -9.57
CA ALA A 18 22.30 -0.18 -10.08
C ALA A 18 22.35 0.25 -11.56
N SER A 19 23.38 0.98 -11.99
CA SER A 19 23.56 1.35 -13.41
C SER A 19 23.67 0.11 -14.29
N ALA A 20 24.47 -0.89 -13.88
CA ALA A 20 24.65 -2.12 -14.67
C ALA A 20 23.32 -2.88 -14.85
N VAL A 21 22.47 -2.91 -13.81
CA VAL A 21 21.13 -3.51 -13.91
C VAL A 21 20.23 -2.70 -14.86
N ALA A 22 20.22 -1.36 -14.75
CA ALA A 22 19.42 -0.53 -15.64
C ALA A 22 19.83 -0.71 -17.11
N GLU A 23 21.14 -0.72 -17.38
CA GLU A 23 21.71 -0.88 -18.71
C GLU A 23 21.38 -2.25 -19.33
N TYR A 24 21.37 -3.32 -18.52
CA TYR A 24 20.94 -4.64 -18.97
C TYR A 24 19.53 -4.64 -19.58
N TYR A 25 18.62 -3.82 -19.01
CA TYR A 25 17.25 -3.65 -19.54
C TYR A 25 17.13 -2.52 -20.59
N GLY A 26 18.23 -1.93 -21.02
CA GLY A 26 18.25 -0.84 -22.01
C GLY A 26 17.82 0.53 -21.46
N PHE A 27 17.91 0.73 -20.14
CA PHE A 27 17.62 2.00 -19.47
C PHE A 27 18.89 2.65 -18.91
N ASP A 28 18.85 3.96 -18.72
CA ASP A 28 19.77 4.67 -17.82
C ASP A 28 19.13 4.84 -16.43
N LEU A 29 19.94 5.14 -15.40
CA LEU A 29 19.42 5.39 -14.05
C LEU A 29 18.37 6.51 -14.03
N SER A 30 18.54 7.55 -14.85
CA SER A 30 17.56 8.63 -14.95
C SER A 30 16.21 8.13 -15.49
N GLY A 31 16.23 7.22 -16.46
CA GLY A 31 15.06 6.58 -17.05
C GLY A 31 14.30 5.75 -16.02
N VAL A 32 15.00 4.88 -15.29
CA VAL A 32 14.43 4.09 -14.20
C VAL A 32 13.86 5.00 -13.11
N THR A 33 14.59 6.04 -12.71
CA THR A 33 14.13 7.00 -11.69
C THR A 33 12.88 7.76 -12.12
N ARG A 34 12.78 8.18 -13.39
CA ARG A 34 11.56 8.79 -13.92
C ARG A 34 10.39 7.79 -13.97
N ALA A 35 10.64 6.53 -14.33
CA ALA A 35 9.63 5.48 -14.33
C ALA A 35 9.08 5.25 -12.91
N PHE A 36 9.97 5.20 -11.92
CA PHE A 36 9.62 5.12 -10.50
C PHE A 36 8.66 6.25 -10.07
N TYR A 37 9.00 7.51 -10.36
CA TYR A 37 8.10 8.63 -10.04
C TYR A 37 6.77 8.59 -10.79
N LYS A 38 6.78 8.19 -12.07
CA LYS A 38 5.53 8.02 -12.83
C LYS A 38 4.63 6.97 -12.21
N GLN A 39 5.21 5.88 -11.71
CA GLN A 39 4.45 4.84 -11.03
C GLN A 39 3.88 5.33 -9.70
N MET A 40 4.65 6.11 -8.92
CA MET A 40 4.13 6.74 -7.69
C MET A 40 2.91 7.62 -7.96
N VAL A 41 2.96 8.42 -9.02
CA VAL A 41 1.84 9.31 -9.40
C VAL A 41 0.63 8.50 -9.88
N ARG A 42 0.87 7.42 -10.65
CA ARG A 42 -0.20 6.57 -11.18
C ARG A 42 -0.92 5.78 -10.07
N ASP A 43 -0.14 5.21 -9.15
CA ASP A 43 -0.64 4.26 -8.16
C ASP A 43 -0.91 4.93 -6.80
N HIS A 44 -0.55 6.21 -6.64
CA HIS A 44 -0.63 6.96 -5.39
C HIS A 44 0.08 6.26 -4.20
N ALA A 45 1.13 5.49 -4.48
CA ALA A 45 1.86 4.69 -3.51
C ALA A 45 3.37 4.64 -3.85
N ILE A 46 4.21 4.23 -2.89
CA ILE A 46 5.63 3.97 -3.15
C ILE A 46 5.76 2.58 -3.79
N PRO A 47 6.28 2.44 -5.02
CA PRO A 47 6.34 1.17 -5.73
C PRO A 47 7.55 0.34 -5.31
N LEU A 48 7.69 0.10 -4.00
CA LEU A 48 8.69 -0.77 -3.39
C LEU A 48 7.99 -1.69 -2.40
N ASP A 49 8.47 -2.93 -2.31
CA ASP A 49 8.18 -3.76 -1.15
C ASP A 49 9.00 -3.25 0.04
N LEU A 50 8.37 -2.46 0.90
CA LEU A 50 9.00 -1.91 2.10
C LEU A 50 8.90 -2.86 3.30
N GLY A 51 8.63 -4.16 3.06
CA GLY A 51 8.45 -5.16 4.11
C GLY A 51 7.00 -5.27 4.60
N TYR A 52 6.13 -4.32 4.27
CA TYR A 52 4.70 -4.36 4.65
C TYR A 52 3.93 -5.50 3.98
N SER A 53 4.39 -6.01 2.83
CA SER A 53 3.70 -7.10 2.09
C SER A 53 3.70 -8.43 2.84
N ASN A 54 4.66 -8.61 3.76
CA ASN A 54 4.83 -9.80 4.57
C ASN A 54 4.44 -9.56 6.04
N GLU A 55 3.88 -8.38 6.36
CA GLU A 55 3.38 -8.13 7.70
C GLU A 55 2.11 -8.96 7.91
N VAL A 56 2.22 -9.92 8.83
CA VAL A 56 1.05 -10.51 9.46
C VAL A 56 0.25 -9.35 10.08
N PRO A 57 -1.07 -9.26 9.86
CA PRO A 57 -1.89 -8.23 10.51
C PRO A 57 -1.59 -8.19 12.01
N ASN A 58 -1.69 -7.01 12.64
CA ASN A 58 -1.46 -6.93 14.08
C ASN A 58 -2.46 -7.83 14.85
N GLU A 59 -2.14 -8.13 16.11
CA GLU A 59 -2.95 -9.08 16.91
C GLU A 59 -4.43 -8.70 16.96
N GLU A 60 -4.74 -7.40 17.01
CA GLU A 60 -6.10 -6.86 16.96
C GLU A 60 -6.81 -7.20 15.65
N THR A 61 -6.15 -6.99 14.52
CA THR A 61 -6.71 -7.29 13.19
C THR A 61 -6.90 -8.79 13.01
N ILE A 62 -5.94 -9.62 13.47
CA ILE A 62 -6.09 -11.08 13.45
C ILE A 62 -7.29 -11.51 14.30
N ALA A 63 -7.46 -10.92 15.49
CA ALA A 63 -8.58 -11.24 16.37
C ALA A 63 -9.92 -10.87 15.73
N ALA A 64 -10.03 -9.67 15.15
CA ALA A 64 -11.22 -9.22 14.44
C ALA A 64 -11.56 -10.13 13.23
N MET A 65 -10.55 -10.59 12.48
CA MET A 65 -10.74 -11.55 11.39
C MET A 65 -11.31 -12.88 11.89
N LYS A 66 -10.75 -13.43 12.98
CA LYS A 66 -11.25 -14.68 13.60
C LYS A 66 -12.69 -14.54 14.10
N GLU A 67 -13.02 -13.40 14.73
CA GLU A 67 -14.38 -13.11 15.16
C GLU A 67 -15.35 -13.10 13.97
N ALA A 68 -14.97 -12.45 12.86
CA ALA A 68 -15.78 -12.41 11.65
C ALA A 68 -16.00 -13.83 11.07
N GLU A 69 -14.95 -14.66 11.02
CA GLU A 69 -15.04 -16.06 10.59
C GLU A 69 -16.01 -16.87 11.47
N GLU A 70 -15.97 -16.68 12.79
CA GLU A 70 -16.90 -17.34 13.72
C GLU A 70 -18.35 -16.90 13.52
N ILE A 71 -18.59 -15.60 13.32
CA ILE A 71 -19.92 -15.06 13.06
C ILE A 71 -20.53 -15.69 11.79
N ILE A 72 -19.72 -15.81 10.74
CA ILE A 72 -20.14 -16.44 9.48
C ILE A 72 -20.44 -17.94 9.72
N ALA A 73 -19.55 -18.65 10.41
CA ALA A 73 -19.70 -20.08 10.70
C ALA A 73 -20.95 -20.39 11.54
N LYS A 74 -21.34 -19.49 12.45
CA LYS A 74 -22.55 -19.62 13.30
C LYS A 74 -23.84 -19.18 12.59
N GLY A 75 -23.78 -18.85 11.29
CA GLY A 75 -24.95 -18.52 10.48
C GLY A 75 -25.33 -17.03 10.50
N GLY A 76 -24.36 -16.14 10.72
CA GLY A 76 -24.60 -14.69 10.68
C GLY A 76 -25.18 -14.16 11.99
N THR A 77 -24.63 -14.58 13.13
CA THR A 77 -25.08 -14.13 14.46
C THR A 77 -24.68 -12.69 14.79
N GLY A 78 -23.88 -12.05 13.92
CA GLY A 78 -23.50 -10.65 14.04
C GLY A 78 -24.63 -9.72 13.61
N ARG A 79 -24.48 -8.43 13.90
CA ARG A 79 -25.44 -7.42 13.48
C ARG A 79 -25.42 -7.30 11.94
N SER A 80 -26.58 -7.52 11.31
CA SER A 80 -26.79 -7.33 9.88
C SER A 80 -27.56 -6.04 9.62
N PHE A 81 -27.27 -5.38 8.51
CA PHE A 81 -28.00 -4.18 8.05
C PHE A 81 -28.69 -4.48 6.72
N LYS A 82 -29.91 -3.96 6.53
CA LYS A 82 -30.69 -4.15 5.30
C LYS A 82 -30.30 -3.17 4.20
N SER A 83 -29.61 -2.08 4.54
CA SER A 83 -29.09 -1.11 3.58
C SER A 83 -27.82 -0.43 4.09
N ALA A 84 -27.09 0.22 3.17
CA ALA A 84 -25.90 0.99 3.51
C ALA A 84 -26.24 2.19 4.43
N GLU A 85 -27.40 2.80 4.25
CA GLU A 85 -27.87 3.91 5.09
C GLU A 85 -28.05 3.49 6.55
N GLU A 86 -28.64 2.32 6.79
CA GLU A 86 -28.82 1.77 8.14
C GLU A 86 -27.47 1.49 8.82
N MET A 87 -26.52 0.91 8.07
CA MET A 87 -25.16 0.66 8.55
C MET A 87 -24.43 1.96 8.90
N ILE A 88 -24.48 2.97 8.01
CA ILE A 88 -23.81 4.26 8.24
C ILE A 88 -24.43 5.02 9.41
N ALA A 89 -25.76 4.97 9.58
CA ALA A 89 -26.43 5.58 10.72
C ALA A 89 -25.98 4.97 12.05
N PHE A 90 -25.84 3.65 12.10
CA PHE A 90 -25.31 2.94 13.28
C PHE A 90 -23.84 3.29 13.57
N ILE A 91 -22.97 3.29 12.56
CA ILE A 91 -21.56 3.65 12.75
C ILE A 91 -21.43 5.07 13.31
N LYS A 92 -22.27 6.00 12.86
CA LYS A 92 -22.28 7.38 13.37
C LYS A 92 -22.76 7.46 14.82
N SER A 93 -23.81 6.72 15.20
CA SER A 93 -24.28 6.72 16.59
C SER A 93 -23.27 6.16 17.58
N GLU A 94 -22.44 5.21 17.15
CA GLU A 94 -21.36 4.63 17.98
C GLU A 94 -20.11 5.54 18.03
N ALA A 95 -19.89 6.38 17.01
CA ALA A 95 -18.76 7.32 17.00
C ALA A 95 -19.03 8.62 17.78
N ASP A 96 -20.31 8.92 18.05
CA ASP A 96 -20.77 10.08 18.81
C ASP A 96 -20.93 9.79 20.32
N GLU A 97 -20.74 8.54 20.77
CA GLU A 97 -20.60 8.12 22.19
C GLU A 97 -19.13 8.15 22.66
#